data_AF-A0A660A8G6-F1
#
_entry.id   AF-A0A660A8G6-F1
#
_cell.length_a   1.000
_cell.length_b   1.000
_cell.length_c   1.000
_cell.angle_alpha   90.00
_cell.angle_beta   90.00
_cell.angle_gamma   90.00
#
_symmetry.space_group_name_H-M   'P 1'
#
loop_
_entity.id
_entity.type
_entity.pdbx_description
1 polymer ?
#
loop_
_entity_poly.entity_id
_entity_poly.type
_entity_poly.pdbx_seq_one_letter_code
_entity_poly.pdbx_strand_id
1 'polypeptide(L)'
;FLKYETDVSYDWFMQYFEEEQADRKNKKQDFTPKSVSTLLSKIISGNQYYEVAVGTGGILIQAWQEQRLNDSPFTYRPSKYWYHVEELSDKAVPFLLFNMSIRGINGVVVHGDSLTRQVKNIYFLQNTKDDMLSFSDINVMPRTQDIEREFNVKEWIGDGIEHIENPLIEWI
;
A
#
# COMPACT_ATOMS: atom_id res chain seq x y z
N PHE A 1 8.05 16.65 -1.81
CA PHE A 1 6.60 16.56 -2.07
C PHE A 1 5.81 17.47 -1.12
N LEU A 2 5.75 17.18 0.18
CA LEU A 2 4.84 17.86 1.14
C LEU A 2 5.04 19.39 1.34
N LYS A 3 6.15 19.95 0.88
CA LYS A 3 6.36 21.40 0.81
C LYS A 3 5.45 22.09 -0.22
N TYR A 4 5.09 21.38 -1.28
CA TYR A 4 4.32 21.91 -2.41
C TYR A 4 2.87 21.46 -2.38
N GLU A 5 2.61 20.30 -1.79
CA GLU A 5 1.29 19.71 -1.77
C GLU A 5 0.99 19.06 -0.42
N THR A 6 -0.14 19.41 0.19
CA THR A 6 -0.49 18.99 1.55
C THR A 6 -1.76 18.16 1.62
N ASP A 7 -2.59 18.18 0.57
CA ASP A 7 -3.77 17.32 0.52
C ASP A 7 -3.39 15.91 0.09
N VAL A 8 -3.32 15.00 1.05
CA VAL A 8 -3.02 13.58 0.81
C VAL A 8 -4.28 12.71 0.70
N SER A 9 -5.48 13.30 0.62
CA SER A 9 -6.76 12.54 0.56
C SER A 9 -7.02 11.85 -0.78
N TYR A 10 -6.15 12.06 -1.78
CA TYR A 10 -6.20 11.40 -3.08
C TYR A 10 -4.80 11.13 -3.61
N ASP A 11 -4.71 10.27 -4.62
CA ASP A 11 -3.46 9.95 -5.30
C ASP A 11 -3.09 11.04 -6.31
N TRP A 12 -1.93 11.67 -6.09
CA TRP A 12 -1.38 12.69 -6.98
C TRP A 12 -0.65 12.12 -8.20
N PHE A 13 -0.21 10.87 -8.13
CA PHE A 13 0.51 10.22 -9.23
C PHE A 13 -0.41 9.51 -10.19
N MET A 14 -1.70 9.39 -9.84
CA MET A 14 -2.69 8.71 -10.66
C MET A 14 -2.71 9.22 -12.10
N GLN A 15 -2.85 10.54 -12.30
CA GLN A 15 -2.88 11.12 -13.65
C GLN A 15 -1.57 10.90 -14.41
N TYR A 16 -0.43 11.11 -13.74
CA TYR A 16 0.88 10.88 -14.35
C TYR A 16 1.08 9.39 -14.72
N PHE A 17 0.71 8.49 -13.83
CA PHE A 17 0.83 7.05 -14.03
C PHE A 17 -0.13 6.57 -15.11
N GLU A 18 -1.36 7.10 -15.14
CA GLU A 18 -2.31 6.91 -16.22
C GLU A 18 -1.73 7.40 -17.54
N GLU A 19 -1.14 8.58 -17.64
CA GLU A 19 -0.56 9.09 -18.89
C GLU A 19 0.63 8.23 -19.38
N GLU A 20 1.50 7.81 -18.48
CA GLU A 20 2.68 6.99 -18.79
C GLU A 20 2.35 5.50 -19.08
N GLN A 21 1.28 4.97 -18.48
CA GLN A 21 0.82 3.58 -18.68
C GLN A 21 -0.35 3.45 -19.66
N ALA A 22 -1.01 4.57 -19.99
CA ALA A 22 -1.95 4.68 -21.11
C ALA A 22 -1.21 4.72 -22.44
N ASP A 23 -0.22 3.83 -22.60
CA ASP A 23 0.00 3.16 -23.87
C ASP A 23 -1.24 2.28 -24.14
N ARG A 24 -2.35 2.96 -24.47
CA ARG A 24 -3.73 2.44 -24.62
C ARG A 24 -3.82 1.26 -25.58
N LYS A 25 -2.75 0.99 -26.35
CA LYS A 25 -2.68 -0.11 -27.30
C LYS A 25 -2.66 -1.50 -26.66
N ASN A 26 -2.04 -1.68 -25.50
CA ASN A 26 -1.66 -3.04 -25.07
C ASN A 26 -2.38 -3.58 -23.82
N LYS A 27 -2.71 -2.77 -22.81
CA LYS A 27 -3.21 -3.31 -21.51
C LYS A 27 -4.61 -2.90 -21.07
N LYS A 28 -5.25 -1.92 -21.72
CA LYS A 28 -6.64 -1.46 -21.47
C LYS A 28 -7.08 -1.56 -20.00
N GLN A 29 -6.25 -1.08 -19.07
CA GLN A 29 -6.66 -1.00 -17.67
C GLN A 29 -7.67 0.14 -17.54
N ASP A 30 -8.87 -0.18 -17.06
CA ASP A 30 -9.89 0.79 -16.71
C ASP A 30 -9.64 1.26 -15.27
N PHE A 31 -9.43 2.56 -15.09
CA PHE A 31 -9.21 3.16 -13.78
C PHE A 31 -10.53 3.28 -13.01
N THR A 32 -10.51 3.05 -11.69
CA THR A 32 -11.71 3.15 -10.85
C THR A 32 -12.02 4.62 -10.54
N PRO A 33 -13.15 5.18 -11.02
CA PRO A 33 -13.51 6.56 -10.72
C PRO A 33 -13.66 6.77 -9.21
N LYS A 34 -13.27 7.95 -8.72
CA LYS A 34 -13.32 8.30 -7.28
C LYS A 34 -14.69 8.02 -6.64
N SER A 35 -15.79 8.27 -7.35
CA SER A 35 -17.14 8.02 -6.86
C SER A 35 -17.41 6.54 -6.55
N VAL A 36 -16.86 5.63 -7.36
CA VAL A 36 -16.98 4.17 -7.15
C VAL A 36 -16.12 3.75 -5.95
N SER A 37 -14.90 4.27 -5.85
CA SER A 37 -14.03 4.01 -4.69
C SER A 37 -14.64 4.48 -3.38
N THR A 38 -15.21 5.69 -3.35
CA THR A 38 -15.92 6.23 -2.17
C THR A 38 -17.17 5.42 -1.82
N LEU A 39 -17.91 4.94 -2.82
CA LEU A 39 -19.06 4.07 -2.57
C LEU A 39 -18.62 2.76 -1.92
N LEU A 40 -17.57 2.13 -2.47
CA LEU A 40 -17.04 0.87 -1.98
C LEU A 40 -16.55 0.99 -0.53
N SER A 41 -15.77 2.03 -0.22
CA SER A 41 -15.24 2.27 1.13
C SER A 41 -16.32 2.57 2.17
N LYS A 42 -17.48 3.08 1.77
CA LYS A 42 -18.62 3.32 2.66
C LYS A 42 -19.49 2.09 2.89
N ILE A 43 -19.47 1.14 1.96
CA ILE A 43 -20.19 -0.14 2.10
C ILE A 43 -19.39 -1.11 2.96
N ILE A 44 -18.07 -1.13 2.77
CA ILE A 44 -17.17 -1.99 3.52
C ILE A 44 -16.95 -1.41 4.92
N SER A 45 -17.00 -2.26 5.93
CA SER A 45 -16.67 -1.89 7.32
C SER A 45 -15.59 -2.81 7.85
N GLY A 46 -14.82 -2.31 8.82
CA GLY A 46 -13.77 -3.06 9.48
C GLY A 46 -12.39 -2.44 9.31
N ASN A 47 -11.44 -3.13 9.91
CA ASN A 47 -10.09 -2.63 10.14
C ASN A 47 -9.04 -3.34 9.27
N GLN A 48 -9.47 -4.33 8.49
CA GLN A 48 -8.62 -5.13 7.61
C GLN A 48 -9.02 -4.83 6.17
N TYR A 49 -8.04 -4.49 5.36
CA TYR A 49 -8.20 -4.15 3.94
C TYR A 49 -7.39 -5.13 3.10
N TYR A 50 -8.02 -5.70 2.07
CA TYR A 50 -7.36 -6.55 1.10
C TYR A 50 -7.70 -6.16 -0.33
N GLU A 51 -6.69 -5.93 -1.16
CA GLU A 51 -6.86 -5.56 -2.57
C GLU A 51 -5.77 -6.20 -3.43
N VAL A 52 -6.19 -6.84 -4.53
CA VAL A 52 -5.29 -7.35 -5.58
C VAL A 52 -5.30 -6.38 -6.76
N ALA A 53 -4.17 -6.25 -7.44
CA ALA A 53 -3.98 -5.32 -8.56
C ALA A 53 -4.28 -3.86 -8.16
N VAL A 54 -3.74 -3.45 -7.01
CA VAL A 54 -3.98 -2.14 -6.37
C VAL A 54 -3.44 -0.96 -7.18
N GLY A 55 -2.54 -1.20 -8.14
CA GLY A 55 -1.88 -0.17 -8.92
C GLY A 55 -1.10 0.77 -8.02
N THR A 56 -1.39 2.08 -8.11
CA THR A 56 -0.77 3.12 -7.29
C THR A 56 -1.48 3.35 -5.94
N GLY A 57 -2.57 2.62 -5.66
CA GLY A 57 -3.29 2.70 -4.39
C GLY A 57 -4.51 3.63 -4.37
N GLY A 58 -5.10 3.95 -5.52
CA GLY A 58 -6.24 4.88 -5.60
C GLY A 58 -7.44 4.50 -4.71
N ILE A 59 -7.86 3.22 -4.74
CA ILE A 59 -8.96 2.72 -3.89
C ILE A 59 -8.52 2.63 -2.43
N LEU A 60 -7.32 2.07 -2.18
CA LEU A 60 -6.70 2.01 -0.84
C LEU A 60 -6.68 3.37 -0.14
N ILE A 61 -6.33 4.46 -0.85
CA ILE A 61 -6.29 5.81 -0.28
C ILE A 61 -7.69 6.28 0.11
N GLN A 62 -8.72 5.97 -0.69
CA GLN A 62 -10.10 6.32 -0.31
C GLN A 62 -10.59 5.50 0.89
N ALA A 63 -10.23 4.21 0.96
CA ALA A 63 -10.55 3.37 2.13
C ALA A 63 -9.88 3.92 3.41
N TRP A 64 -8.59 4.25 3.34
CA TRP A 64 -7.86 4.89 4.43
C TRP A 64 -8.46 6.21 4.87
N GLN A 65 -8.82 7.07 3.91
CA GLN A 65 -9.39 8.38 4.22
C GLN A 65 -10.75 8.24 4.91
N GLU A 66 -11.63 7.36 4.43
CA GLU A 66 -12.93 7.14 5.06
C GLU A 66 -12.79 6.52 6.46
N GLN A 67 -11.86 5.57 6.65
CA GLN A 67 -11.57 5.02 7.98
C GLN A 67 -11.07 6.11 8.95
N ARG A 68 -10.21 7.01 8.50
CA ARG A 68 -9.76 8.18 9.29
C ARG A 68 -10.88 9.15 9.62
N LEU A 69 -11.80 9.40 8.69
CA LEU A 69 -12.93 10.31 8.89
C LEU A 69 -14.01 9.72 9.81
N ASN A 70 -14.13 8.39 9.84
CA ASN A 70 -15.07 7.69 10.72
C ASN A 70 -14.54 7.52 12.15
N ASP A 71 -13.24 7.72 12.38
CA ASP A 71 -12.62 7.72 13.71
C ASP A 71 -12.36 9.18 14.17
N SER A 72 -12.33 9.44 15.49
CA SER A 72 -11.99 10.79 15.95
C SER A 72 -10.50 11.07 15.71
N PRO A 73 -10.11 12.28 15.25
CA PRO A 73 -8.70 12.65 15.10
C PRO A 73 -7.86 12.48 16.39
N PHE A 74 -8.52 12.51 17.56
CA PHE A 74 -7.87 12.32 18.85
C PHE A 74 -7.74 10.85 19.28
N THR A 75 -8.47 9.94 18.63
CA THR A 75 -8.47 8.50 18.96
C THR A 75 -7.98 7.62 17.82
N TYR A 76 -7.88 8.17 16.61
CA TYR A 76 -7.34 7.47 15.46
C TYR A 76 -5.90 7.03 15.74
N ARG A 77 -5.64 5.76 15.43
CA ARG A 77 -4.32 5.13 15.54
C ARG A 77 -4.09 4.30 14.29
N PRO A 78 -2.99 4.52 13.55
CA PRO A 78 -2.61 3.68 12.42
C PRO A 78 -2.62 2.18 12.74
N SER A 79 -2.21 1.78 13.95
CA SER A 79 -2.19 0.38 14.41
C SER A 79 -3.55 -0.30 14.46
N LYS A 80 -4.64 0.48 14.49
CA LYS A 80 -6.00 -0.09 14.44
C LYS A 80 -6.34 -0.67 13.07
N TYR A 81 -5.65 -0.27 12.01
CA TYR A 81 -5.97 -0.60 10.62
C TYR A 81 -4.81 -1.33 9.96
N TRP A 82 -5.14 -2.30 9.13
CA TRP A 82 -4.16 -3.13 8.42
C TRP A 82 -4.54 -3.28 6.95
N TYR A 83 -3.56 -3.05 6.07
CA TYR A 83 -3.77 -3.08 4.62
C TYR A 83 -2.84 -4.11 4.00
N HIS A 84 -3.41 -5.16 3.42
CA HIS A 84 -2.69 -6.15 2.63
C HIS A 84 -3.03 -5.91 1.16
N VAL A 85 -2.03 -5.52 0.38
CA VAL A 85 -2.24 -5.30 -1.06
C VAL A 85 -1.22 -6.02 -1.91
N GLU A 86 -1.63 -6.37 -3.13
CA GLU A 86 -0.79 -7.07 -4.09
C GLU A 86 -0.74 -6.33 -5.43
N GLU A 87 0.45 -6.17 -6.01
CA GLU A 87 0.65 -5.47 -7.27
C GLU A 87 1.73 -6.13 -8.13
N LEU A 88 1.47 -6.26 -9.44
CA LEU A 88 2.35 -6.93 -10.40
C LEU A 88 3.37 -5.99 -11.04
N SER A 89 3.00 -4.73 -11.24
CA SER A 89 3.73 -3.75 -12.04
C SER A 89 4.93 -3.17 -11.30
N ASP A 90 6.14 -3.42 -11.82
CA ASP A 90 7.39 -2.81 -11.33
C ASP A 90 7.33 -1.27 -11.30
N LYS A 91 6.54 -0.70 -12.22
CA LYS A 91 6.37 0.75 -12.33
C LYS A 91 5.41 1.30 -11.27
N ALA A 92 4.40 0.54 -10.84
CA ALA A 92 3.37 1.02 -9.91
C ALA A 92 3.84 0.95 -8.45
N VAL A 93 4.57 -0.12 -8.11
CA VAL A 93 4.98 -0.41 -6.73
C VAL A 93 5.72 0.76 -6.05
N PRO A 94 6.67 1.47 -6.69
CA PRO A 94 7.30 2.64 -6.06
C PRO A 94 6.30 3.73 -5.65
N PHE A 95 5.29 4.01 -6.49
CA PHE A 95 4.25 4.98 -6.18
C PHE A 95 3.31 4.48 -5.10
N LEU A 96 2.96 3.20 -5.12
CA LEU A 96 2.17 2.57 -4.07
C LEU A 96 2.86 2.67 -2.70
N LEU A 97 4.14 2.28 -2.62
CA LEU A 97 4.93 2.35 -1.40
C LEU A 97 5.05 3.79 -0.89
N PHE A 98 5.33 4.74 -1.80
CA PHE A 98 5.33 6.16 -1.46
C PHE A 98 3.96 6.60 -0.90
N ASN A 99 2.88 6.24 -1.59
CA ASN A 99 1.53 6.63 -1.23
C ASN A 99 1.12 6.09 0.15
N MET A 100 1.46 4.85 0.45
CA MET A 100 1.19 4.28 1.78
C MET A 100 2.09 4.92 2.85
N SER A 101 3.37 5.14 2.57
CA SER A 101 4.33 5.72 3.51
C SER A 101 3.95 7.14 3.93
N ILE A 102 3.67 8.04 2.99
CA ILE A 102 3.35 9.44 3.32
C ILE A 102 2.01 9.60 4.07
N ARG A 103 1.15 8.56 4.03
CA ARG A 103 -0.15 8.53 4.71
C ARG A 103 -0.11 7.81 6.06
N GLY A 104 1.07 7.33 6.48
CA GLY A 104 1.21 6.63 7.75
C GLY A 104 0.44 5.31 7.79
N ILE A 105 0.27 4.65 6.63
CA ILE A 105 -0.50 3.40 6.50
C ILE A 105 0.33 2.20 6.96
N ASN A 106 -0.27 1.36 7.80
CA ASN A 106 0.31 0.09 8.25
C ASN A 106 -0.12 -1.05 7.33
N GLY A 107 0.81 -1.89 6.89
CA GLY A 107 0.41 -2.99 6.05
C GLY A 107 1.54 -3.71 5.33
N VAL A 108 1.14 -4.48 4.34
CA VAL A 108 2.04 -5.26 3.50
C VAL A 108 1.72 -5.03 2.02
N VAL A 109 2.77 -4.89 1.23
CA VAL A 109 2.70 -4.86 -0.23
C VAL A 109 3.42 -6.09 -0.77
N VAL A 110 2.68 -7.00 -1.40
CA VAL A 110 3.23 -8.14 -2.13
C VAL A 110 3.45 -7.72 -3.57
N HIS A 111 4.72 -7.56 -3.97
CA HIS A 111 5.08 -7.26 -5.35
C HIS A 111 5.24 -8.56 -6.12
N GLY A 112 4.24 -8.92 -6.94
CA GLY A 112 4.24 -10.19 -7.66
C GLY A 112 2.92 -10.47 -8.38
N ASP A 113 2.84 -11.67 -8.94
CA ASP A 113 1.61 -12.18 -9.55
C ASP A 113 0.74 -12.86 -8.48
N SER A 114 -0.42 -12.25 -8.20
CA SER A 114 -1.39 -12.73 -7.22
C SER A 114 -1.94 -14.13 -7.51
N LEU A 115 -1.99 -14.54 -8.78
CA LEU A 115 -2.57 -15.81 -9.22
C LEU A 115 -1.53 -16.93 -9.18
N THR A 116 -0.36 -16.70 -9.80
CA THR A 116 0.70 -17.71 -9.86
C THR A 116 1.47 -17.80 -8.55
N ARG A 117 1.36 -16.78 -7.68
CA ARG A 117 2.14 -16.61 -6.44
C ARG A 117 3.65 -16.54 -6.68
N GLN A 118 4.04 -16.05 -7.85
CA GLN A 118 5.42 -15.70 -8.12
C GLN A 118 5.67 -14.28 -7.62
N VAL A 119 6.51 -14.15 -6.60
CA VAL A 119 6.71 -12.90 -5.86
C VAL A 119 8.13 -12.38 -6.06
N LYS A 120 8.27 -11.09 -6.32
CA LYS A 120 9.58 -10.42 -6.39
C LYS A 120 10.02 -10.01 -5.00
N ASN A 121 9.27 -9.16 -4.33
CA ASN A 121 9.59 -8.69 -2.98
C ASN A 121 8.31 -8.48 -2.18
N ILE A 122 8.45 -8.49 -0.86
CA ILE A 122 7.35 -8.17 0.05
C ILE A 122 7.83 -7.01 0.91
N TYR A 123 7.03 -5.95 0.96
CA TYR A 123 7.34 -4.76 1.74
C TYR A 123 6.41 -4.67 2.93
N PHE A 124 6.98 -4.38 4.10
CA PHE A 124 6.26 -4.17 5.33
C PHE A 124 6.30 -2.70 5.70
N LEU A 125 5.12 -2.08 5.76
CA LEU A 125 4.98 -0.68 6.10
C LEU A 125 4.45 -0.54 7.52
N GLN A 126 5.16 0.25 8.32
CA GLN A 126 4.82 0.46 9.72
C GLN A 126 5.01 1.91 10.12
N ASN A 127 3.93 2.52 10.61
CA ASN A 127 3.96 3.75 11.36
C ASN A 127 4.38 3.43 12.79
N THR A 128 5.70 3.46 13.01
CA THR A 128 6.31 3.02 14.27
C THR A 128 5.89 3.89 15.46
N LYS A 129 5.49 5.14 15.21
CA LYS A 129 5.02 6.06 16.26
C LYS A 129 3.54 5.89 16.60
N ASP A 130 2.80 5.09 15.84
CA ASP A 130 1.35 4.93 15.94
C ASP A 130 0.60 6.27 16.01
N ASP A 131 1.08 7.24 15.22
CA ASP A 131 0.62 8.63 15.24
C ASP A 131 0.06 9.04 13.88
N MET A 132 -1.08 9.74 13.88
CA MET A 132 -1.82 10.10 12.67
C MET A 132 -1.04 11.00 11.71
N LEU A 133 -0.07 11.77 12.22
CA LEU A 133 0.72 12.72 11.43
C LEU A 133 2.08 12.15 11.03
N SER A 134 2.41 10.95 11.52
CA SER A 134 3.68 10.28 11.24
C SER A 134 3.60 9.46 9.96
N PHE A 135 4.73 9.32 9.28
CA PHE A 135 4.85 8.47 8.11
C PHE A 135 5.08 7.02 8.50
N SER A 136 4.81 6.10 7.57
CA SER A 136 5.23 4.72 7.72
C SER A 136 6.62 4.53 7.15
N ASP A 137 7.43 3.80 7.91
CA ASP A 137 8.70 3.27 7.45
C ASP A 137 8.45 2.12 6.48
N ILE A 138 9.32 1.97 5.48
CA ILE A 138 9.22 0.91 4.48
C ILE A 138 10.35 -0.08 4.73
N ASN A 139 9.97 -1.29 5.13
CA ASN A 139 10.85 -2.39 5.39
C ASN A 139 10.71 -3.43 4.26
N VAL A 140 11.78 -4.14 3.96
CA VAL A 140 11.78 -5.24 2.98
C VAL A 140 11.80 -6.53 3.77
N MET A 141 10.82 -7.41 3.58
CA MET A 141 10.77 -8.69 4.27
C MET A 141 11.83 -9.66 3.74
N PRO A 142 12.42 -10.51 4.60
CA PRO A 142 13.43 -11.45 4.18
C PRO A 142 12.79 -12.65 3.47
N ARG A 143 13.45 -13.21 2.46
CA ARG A 143 12.98 -14.39 1.72
C ARG A 143 13.23 -15.68 2.52
N THR A 144 12.53 -15.83 3.64
CA THR A 144 12.60 -16.99 4.54
C THR A 144 11.39 -17.90 4.35
N GLN A 145 11.49 -19.16 4.80
CA GLN A 145 10.39 -20.13 4.72
C GLN A 145 9.13 -19.70 5.48
N ASP A 146 9.28 -18.94 6.57
CA ASP A 146 8.13 -18.43 7.32
C ASP A 146 7.38 -17.37 6.53
N ILE A 147 8.09 -16.47 5.85
CA ILE A 147 7.51 -15.46 4.95
C ILE A 147 6.87 -16.13 3.72
N GLU A 148 7.50 -17.16 3.17
CA GLU A 148 6.91 -17.95 2.08
C GLU A 148 5.58 -18.59 2.48
N ARG A 149 5.51 -19.16 3.68
CA ARG A 149 4.28 -19.76 4.20
C ARG A 149 3.21 -18.70 4.47
N GLU A 150 3.57 -17.61 5.12
CA GLU A 150 2.63 -16.53 5.50
C GLU A 150 1.97 -15.90 4.28
N PHE A 151 2.77 -15.55 3.26
CA PHE A 151 2.29 -14.89 2.06
C PHE A 151 2.02 -15.85 0.91
N ASN A 152 2.02 -17.17 1.17
CA ASN A 152 1.79 -18.20 0.16
C ASN A 152 2.63 -17.98 -1.10
N VAL A 153 3.94 -17.74 -0.94
CA VAL A 153 4.88 -17.55 -2.04
C VAL A 153 5.24 -18.92 -2.61
N LYS A 154 5.02 -19.13 -3.91
CA LYS A 154 5.40 -20.37 -4.59
C LYS A 154 6.77 -20.32 -5.22
N GLU A 155 7.19 -19.13 -5.65
CA GLU A 155 8.46 -18.91 -6.33
C GLU A 155 8.89 -17.45 -6.14
N TRP A 156 10.18 -17.24 -5.88
CA TRP A 156 10.77 -15.90 -5.86
C TRP A 156 11.32 -15.54 -7.24
N ILE A 157 10.94 -14.37 -7.75
CA ILE A 157 11.45 -13.85 -9.04
C ILE A 157 12.51 -12.77 -8.80
N GLY A 158 13.62 -12.89 -9.54
CA GLY A 158 14.67 -11.86 -9.59
C GLY A 158 15.49 -11.77 -8.30
N ASP A 159 16.41 -10.80 -8.28
CA ASP A 159 17.28 -10.58 -7.14
C ASP A 159 16.48 -10.03 -5.95
N GLY A 160 16.74 -10.59 -4.77
CA GLY A 160 16.18 -10.08 -3.52
C GLY A 160 16.74 -8.71 -3.22
N ILE A 161 15.89 -7.79 -2.77
CA ILE A 161 16.37 -6.59 -2.12
C ILE A 161 16.88 -7.01 -0.73
N GLU A 162 18.03 -6.48 -0.32
CA GLU A 162 18.58 -6.73 1.01
C GLU A 162 17.52 -6.40 2.07
N HIS A 163 17.36 -7.28 3.07
CA HIS A 163 16.43 -7.07 4.16
C HIS A 163 16.74 -5.75 4.85
N ILE A 164 15.73 -4.90 4.96
CA ILE A 164 15.81 -3.61 5.65
C ILE A 164 14.70 -3.61 6.68
N GLU A 165 15.07 -3.49 7.95
CA GLU A 165 14.13 -3.26 9.05
C GLU A 165 14.55 -2.03 9.85
N ASN A 166 13.56 -1.35 10.42
CA ASN A 166 13.82 -0.38 11.46
C ASN A 166 14.51 -1.06 12.65
N PRO A 167 15.52 -0.41 13.27
CA PRO A 167 16.05 -0.89 14.53
C PRO A 167 14.92 -0.99 15.54
N LEU A 168 14.89 -2.09 16.30
CA LEU A 168 13.91 -2.31 17.36
C LEU A 168 13.87 -1.07 18.26
N ILE A 169 12.71 -0.43 18.33
CA ILE A 169 12.50 0.60 19.36
C ILE A 169 12.43 -0.16 20.69
N GLU A 170 13.48 -0.03 21.49
CA GLU A 170 13.43 -0.42 22.89
C GLU A 170 12.38 0.44 23.57
N TRP A 171 11.20 -0.14 23.83
CA TRP A 171 10.21 0.45 24.71
C TRP A 171 10.75 0.35 26.14
N ILE A 172 11.56 1.33 26.55
CA ILE A 172 11.96 1.55 27.95
C ILE A 172 10.94 2.47 28.61
#